data_AF-A0A5U2F0U8-F1
#
_entry.id   AF-A0A5U2F0U8-F1
#
_cell.length_a   1.000
_cell.length_b   1.000
_cell.length_c   1.000
_cell.angle_alpha   90.00
_cell.angle_beta   90.00
_cell.angle_gamma   90.00
#
_symmetry.space_group_name_H-M   'P 1'
#
loop_
_entity.id
_entity.type
_entity.pdbx_description
1 polymer ?
#
loop_
_entity_poly.entity_id
_entity_poly.type
_entity_poly.pdbx_seq_one_letter_code
_entity_poly.pdbx_strand_id
1 'polypeptide(L)'
;MYAFKTERPDAARRYHNKFVTGTNYQEESNRRFALSEPTENILRTSILESGWLIKNITLRDVNAVSGNAVNIGASELHTGRVDGGRFHKKMAINGTEFFLTETDTCARISYSDMSHIYHTGVPDEFEKTVESFFAQAYALDMLRVGFNGVSIANTTNPEINKKGEDVNIGWHALAK
;
A
#
# COMPACT_ATOMS: atom_id res chain seq x y z
N MET A 1 42.17 17.12 6.91
CA MET A 1 41.52 16.82 5.62
C MET A 1 40.89 15.43 5.75
N TYR A 2 39.61 15.34 6.08
CA TYR A 2 38.96 14.03 6.23
C TYR A 2 38.75 13.44 4.84
N ALA A 3 39.47 12.37 4.53
CA ALA A 3 39.25 11.61 3.32
C ALA A 3 37.91 10.90 3.46
N PHE A 4 36.89 11.34 2.73
CA PHE A 4 35.64 10.61 2.59
C PHE A 4 35.97 9.32 1.85
N LYS A 5 36.13 8.21 2.59
CA LYS A 5 36.16 6.88 1.99
C LYS A 5 34.85 6.69 1.23
N THR A 6 34.93 6.36 -0.05
CA THR A 6 33.80 5.95 -0.92
C THR A 6 33.30 4.53 -0.59
N GLU A 7 33.41 4.13 0.69
CA GLU A 7 32.96 2.83 1.19
C GLU A 7 31.54 2.99 1.76
N ARG A 8 30.71 1.96 1.58
CA ARG A 8 29.35 1.95 2.15
C ARG A 8 29.46 2.06 3.68
N PRO A 9 28.69 2.94 4.35
CA PRO A 9 28.76 3.07 5.80
C PRO A 9 28.38 1.75 6.48
N ASP A 10 29.04 1.41 7.59
CA ASP A 10 28.73 0.17 8.33
C ASP A 10 27.27 0.13 8.80
N ALA A 11 26.68 1.30 9.11
CA ALA A 11 25.26 1.43 9.42
C ALA A 11 24.34 0.93 8.28
N ALA A 12 24.66 1.24 7.02
CA ALA A 12 23.85 0.82 5.87
C ALA A 12 23.91 -0.71 5.69
N ARG A 13 25.10 -1.28 5.91
CA ARG A 13 25.32 -2.72 5.86
C ARG A 13 24.56 -3.45 6.98
N ARG A 14 24.59 -2.92 8.21
CA ARG A 14 23.85 -3.47 9.35
C ARG A 14 22.34 -3.42 9.13
N TYR A 15 21.84 -2.27 8.67
CA TYR A 15 20.42 -2.11 8.34
C TYR A 15 20.00 -3.09 7.24
N HIS A 16 20.74 -3.18 6.14
CA HIS A 16 20.46 -4.13 5.05
C HIS A 16 20.42 -5.57 5.55
N ASN A 17 21.40 -6.00 6.35
CA ASN A 17 21.43 -7.34 6.91
C ASN A 17 20.21 -7.63 7.80
N LYS A 18 19.83 -6.70 8.68
CA LYS A 18 18.62 -6.81 9.49
C LYS A 18 17.36 -6.88 8.62
N PHE A 19 17.29 -6.05 7.59
CA PHE A 19 16.13 -5.96 6.70
C PHE A 19 15.90 -7.23 5.87
N VAL A 20 16.96 -7.87 5.38
CA VAL A 20 16.84 -9.14 4.63
C VAL A 20 16.71 -10.37 5.52
N THR A 21 16.82 -10.21 6.85
CA THR A 21 16.73 -11.34 7.80
C THR A 21 15.33 -11.97 7.71
N GLY A 22 15.27 -13.27 7.40
CA GLY A 22 14.00 -14.00 7.22
C GLY A 22 13.45 -14.02 5.79
N THR A 23 14.21 -13.50 4.81
CA THR A 23 13.86 -13.57 3.39
C THR A 23 14.83 -14.49 2.64
N ASN A 24 14.41 -15.05 1.50
CA ASN A 24 15.29 -15.81 0.59
C ASN A 24 16.13 -14.87 -0.28
N TYR A 25 16.84 -13.94 0.34
CA TYR A 25 17.65 -12.95 -0.36
C TYR A 25 18.85 -13.62 -1.06
N GLN A 26 18.97 -13.42 -2.37
CA GLN A 26 20.13 -13.86 -3.16
C GLN A 26 20.85 -12.65 -3.75
N GLU A 27 22.11 -12.45 -3.37
CA GLU A 27 22.91 -11.28 -3.78
C GLU A 27 23.15 -11.20 -5.30
N GLU A 28 23.17 -12.33 -5.99
CA GLU A 28 23.58 -12.41 -7.41
C GLU A 28 22.40 -12.36 -8.40
N SER A 29 21.17 -12.57 -7.95
CA SER A 29 19.98 -12.60 -8.81
C SER A 29 19.10 -11.38 -8.55
N ASN A 30 19.33 -10.33 -9.35
CA ASN A 30 18.39 -9.22 -9.56
C ASN A 30 17.94 -8.44 -8.30
N ARG A 31 18.78 -8.26 -7.26
CA ARG A 31 18.55 -7.40 -6.06
C ARG A 31 17.08 -7.37 -5.56
N ARG A 32 16.42 -8.52 -5.59
CA ARG A 32 15.02 -8.69 -5.19
C ARG A 32 14.97 -9.73 -4.09
N PHE A 33 14.02 -9.57 -3.20
CA PHE A 33 13.66 -10.59 -2.22
C PHE A 33 12.13 -10.72 -2.24
N ALA A 34 11.65 -11.90 -1.87
CA ALA A 34 10.23 -12.15 -1.69
C ALA A 34 9.96 -12.36 -0.20
N LEU A 35 8.82 -11.86 0.27
CA LEU A 35 8.33 -12.11 1.61
C LEU A 35 7.65 -13.48 1.67
N SER A 36 7.71 -14.11 2.83
CA SER A 36 6.87 -15.28 3.13
C SER A 36 5.43 -14.83 3.43
N GLU A 37 4.43 -15.67 3.16
CA GLU A 37 3.01 -15.33 3.39
C GLU A 37 2.73 -14.81 4.82
N PRO A 38 3.28 -15.40 5.91
CA PRO A 38 3.08 -14.85 7.26
C PRO A 38 3.65 -13.44 7.43
N THR A 39 4.82 -13.16 6.85
CA THR A 39 5.47 -11.85 6.94
C THR A 39 4.70 -10.81 6.14
N GLU A 40 4.17 -11.17 4.97
CA GLU A 40 3.31 -10.30 4.16
C GLU A 40 2.03 -9.91 4.92
N ASN A 41 1.38 -10.88 5.57
CA ASN A 41 0.17 -10.61 6.36
C ASN A 41 0.42 -9.65 7.53
N ILE A 42 1.58 -9.77 8.19
CA ILE A 42 1.99 -8.84 9.25
C ILE A 42 2.19 -7.44 8.67
N LEU A 43 2.94 -7.31 7.58
CA LEU A 43 3.17 -6.03 6.90
C LEU A 43 1.86 -5.37 6.47
N ARG A 44 0.94 -6.15 5.87
CA ARG A 44 -0.40 -5.67 5.48
C ARG A 44 -1.18 -5.17 6.70
N THR A 45 -1.17 -5.91 7.80
CA THR A 45 -1.83 -5.49 9.05
C THR A 45 -1.24 -4.19 9.58
N SER A 46 0.09 -4.05 9.63
CA SER A 46 0.76 -2.83 10.08
C SER A 46 0.41 -1.62 9.22
N ILE A 47 0.32 -1.80 7.90
CA ILE A 47 -0.14 -0.76 6.98
C ILE A 47 -1.59 -0.38 7.28
N LEU A 48 -2.48 -1.37 7.44
CA LEU A 48 -3.89 -1.12 7.70
C LEU A 48 -4.13 -0.35 9.00
N GLU A 49 -3.30 -0.61 10.01
CA GLU A 49 -3.37 0.04 11.32
C GLU A 49 -2.73 1.43 11.34
N SER A 50 -1.84 1.75 10.40
CA SER A 50 -1.10 3.02 10.37
C SER A 50 -1.95 4.24 10.00
N GLY A 51 -3.07 4.04 9.30
CA GLY A 51 -3.94 5.10 8.79
C GLY A 51 -5.31 5.13 9.47
N TRP A 52 -5.75 6.32 9.89
CA TRP A 52 -7.04 6.51 10.58
C TRP A 52 -8.24 6.04 9.74
N LEU A 53 -8.21 6.27 8.42
CA LEU A 53 -9.29 5.92 7.50
C LEU A 53 -9.07 4.55 6.84
N ILE A 54 -7.81 4.16 6.59
CA ILE A 54 -7.49 2.86 5.98
C ILE A 54 -8.08 1.71 6.81
N LYS A 55 -8.04 1.81 8.15
CA LYS A 55 -8.65 0.82 9.05
C LYS A 55 -10.17 0.64 8.84
N ASN A 56 -10.85 1.64 8.30
CA ASN A 56 -12.29 1.61 8.03
C ASN A 56 -12.63 1.18 6.59
N ILE A 57 -11.63 0.88 5.76
CA ILE A 57 -11.80 0.44 4.38
C ILE A 57 -11.42 -1.04 4.29
N THR A 58 -12.19 -1.81 3.53
CA THR A 58 -11.86 -3.21 3.27
C THR A 58 -10.82 -3.29 2.16
N LEU A 59 -9.62 -3.77 2.50
CA LEU A 59 -8.62 -4.19 1.52
C LEU A 59 -8.75 -5.70 1.30
N ARG A 60 -9.04 -6.12 0.08
CA ARG A 60 -9.29 -7.54 -0.26
C ARG A 60 -8.38 -8.01 -1.37
N ASP A 61 -7.75 -9.14 -1.15
CA ASP A 61 -6.97 -9.81 -2.19
C ASP A 61 -7.89 -10.52 -3.18
N VAL A 62 -7.54 -10.44 -4.47
CA VAL A 62 -8.31 -11.01 -5.58
C VAL A 62 -7.35 -11.77 -6.49
N ASN A 63 -7.74 -12.98 -6.89
CA ASN A 63 -6.92 -13.85 -7.75
C ASN A 63 -7.01 -13.53 -9.26
N ALA A 64 -7.64 -12.41 -9.62
CA ALA A 64 -7.88 -12.00 -11.00
C ALA A 64 -7.49 -10.54 -11.19
N VAL A 65 -6.85 -10.23 -12.31
CA VAL A 65 -6.39 -8.88 -12.67
C VAL A 65 -7.57 -7.98 -13.06
N SER A 66 -8.65 -8.55 -13.57
CA SER A 66 -9.86 -7.82 -13.94
C SER A 66 -11.11 -8.64 -13.61
N GLY A 67 -12.20 -7.97 -13.30
CA GLY A 67 -13.47 -8.64 -13.04
C GLY A 67 -14.56 -7.69 -12.57
N ASN A 68 -15.61 -8.27 -11.98
CA ASN A 68 -16.72 -7.51 -11.42
C ASN A 68 -16.73 -7.63 -9.89
N ALA A 69 -16.61 -6.49 -9.21
CA ALA A 69 -16.81 -6.38 -7.78
C ALA A 69 -18.33 -6.36 -7.53
N VAL A 70 -18.87 -7.53 -7.20
CA VAL A 70 -20.30 -7.69 -6.88
C VAL A 70 -20.51 -7.46 -5.40
N ASN A 71 -21.31 -6.45 -5.05
CA ASN A 71 -21.74 -6.23 -3.67
C ASN A 71 -23.07 -6.94 -3.43
N ILE A 72 -23.03 -8.05 -2.68
CA ILE A 72 -24.22 -8.78 -2.26
C ILE A 72 -24.65 -8.22 -0.91
N GLY A 73 -25.63 -7.32 -0.91
CA GLY A 73 -26.16 -6.75 0.33
C GLY A 73 -26.44 -5.26 0.29
N ALA A 74 -26.95 -4.74 -0.84
CA ALA A 74 -27.59 -3.42 -0.83
C ALA A 74 -28.51 -3.34 0.40
N SER A 75 -28.38 -2.28 1.20
CA SER A 75 -29.06 -2.08 2.48
C SER A 75 -30.54 -1.77 2.25
N GLU A 76 -31.21 -2.68 1.55
CA GLU A 76 -32.59 -2.59 1.17
C GLU A 76 -33.43 -3.48 2.07
N LEU A 77 -34.62 -3.02 2.41
CA LEU A 77 -35.55 -3.84 3.17
C LEU A 77 -36.01 -5.04 2.32
N HIS A 78 -35.63 -6.24 2.76
CA HIS A 78 -36.01 -7.52 2.17
C HIS A 78 -37.12 -8.25 2.95
N THR A 79 -37.70 -7.59 3.95
CA THR A 79 -38.78 -8.13 4.78
C THR A 79 -40.07 -7.34 4.53
N GLY A 80 -41.16 -8.03 4.22
CA GLY A 80 -42.48 -7.43 3.96
C GLY A 80 -43.61 -8.44 4.12
N ARG A 81 -44.86 -7.97 4.03
CA ARG A 81 -46.08 -8.80 4.07
C ARG A 81 -46.87 -8.61 2.79
N VAL A 82 -47.49 -9.66 2.28
CA VAL A 82 -48.42 -9.65 1.14
C VAL A 82 -49.65 -10.42 1.56
N ASP A 83 -50.84 -9.84 1.38
CA ASP A 83 -52.10 -10.55 1.64
C ASP A 83 -52.34 -11.59 0.54
N GLY A 84 -52.70 -12.82 0.93
CA GLY A 84 -52.89 -13.92 -0.02
C GLY A 84 -51.64 -14.44 -0.74
N GLY A 85 -50.41 -14.11 -0.29
CA GLY A 85 -49.19 -14.53 -0.97
C GLY A 85 -47.90 -14.48 -0.14
N ARG A 86 -46.78 -14.91 -0.74
CA ARG A 86 -45.44 -14.84 -0.14
C ARG A 86 -44.70 -13.61 -0.65
N PHE A 87 -44.22 -12.76 0.26
CA PHE A 87 -43.36 -11.63 -0.11
C PHE A 87 -42.06 -12.14 -0.75
N HIS A 88 -41.79 -11.67 -1.97
CA HIS A 88 -40.54 -11.93 -2.69
C HIS A 88 -40.00 -10.61 -3.24
N LYS A 89 -38.72 -10.33 -2.98
CA LYS A 89 -38.02 -9.19 -3.56
C LYS A 89 -36.77 -9.69 -4.27
N LYS A 90 -36.63 -9.36 -5.55
CA LYS A 90 -35.43 -9.68 -6.33
C LYS A 90 -34.26 -8.87 -5.75
N MET A 91 -33.15 -9.53 -5.46
CA MET A 91 -31.92 -8.83 -5.07
C MET A 91 -31.38 -8.07 -6.27
N ALA A 92 -31.11 -6.77 -6.10
CA ALA A 92 -30.33 -6.03 -7.07
C ALA A 92 -28.88 -6.50 -6.95
N ILE A 93 -28.37 -7.17 -7.98
CA ILE A 93 -26.96 -7.52 -8.10
C ILE A 93 -26.35 -6.41 -8.95
N ASN A 94 -25.70 -5.45 -8.29
CA ASN A 94 -24.91 -4.45 -8.98
C ASN A 94 -23.43 -4.83 -8.86
N GLY A 95 -22.74 -4.84 -10.00
CA GLY A 95 -21.32 -5.13 -10.10
C GLY A 95 -20.60 -3.89 -10.60
N THR A 96 -19.52 -3.50 -9.94
CA THR A 96 -18.60 -2.48 -10.47
C THR A 96 -17.43 -3.20 -11.14
N GLU A 97 -17.16 -2.90 -12.40
CA GLU A 97 -15.97 -3.41 -13.07
C GLU A 97 -14.72 -2.89 -12.37
N PHE A 98 -13.76 -3.78 -12.13
CA PHE A 98 -12.44 -3.43 -11.61
C PHE A 98 -11.36 -3.99 -12.51
N PHE A 99 -10.24 -3.28 -12.53
CA PHE A 99 -9.02 -3.72 -13.18
C PHE A 99 -7.84 -3.30 -12.30
N LEU A 100 -6.87 -4.19 -12.17
CA LEU A 100 -5.69 -4.02 -11.33
C LEU A 100 -4.50 -3.66 -12.21
N THR A 101 -3.75 -2.65 -11.78
CA THR A 101 -2.52 -2.20 -12.42
C THR A 101 -1.40 -2.20 -11.40
N GLU A 102 -0.19 -2.53 -11.86
CA GLU A 102 0.99 -2.53 -11.00
C GLU A 102 1.31 -1.12 -10.54
N THR A 103 1.68 -0.95 -9.27
CA THR A 103 2.06 0.33 -8.69
C THR A 103 3.20 0.12 -7.71
N ASP A 104 4.29 0.86 -7.90
CA ASP A 104 5.47 0.77 -7.06
C ASP A 104 5.52 1.89 -6.03
N THR A 105 5.95 1.55 -4.81
CA THR A 105 6.27 2.52 -3.77
C THR A 105 7.75 2.41 -3.42
N CYS A 106 8.47 3.53 -3.46
CA CYS A 106 9.89 3.58 -3.17
C CYS A 106 10.26 4.90 -2.48
N ALA A 107 11.18 4.84 -1.52
CA ALA A 107 11.85 6.03 -1.01
C ALA A 107 13.36 5.81 -0.94
N ARG A 108 14.11 6.91 -1.04
CA ARG A 108 15.57 6.91 -0.95
C ARG A 108 16.03 7.87 0.14
N ILE A 109 17.06 7.49 0.87
CA ILE A 109 17.76 8.34 1.82
C ILE A 109 19.24 8.39 1.46
N SER A 110 19.88 9.55 1.64
CA SER A 110 21.32 9.67 1.43
C SER A 110 22.10 8.99 2.57
N TYR A 111 23.31 8.52 2.29
CA TYR A 111 24.15 7.91 3.34
C TYR A 111 24.53 8.90 4.45
N SER A 112 24.68 10.19 4.12
CA SER A 112 24.94 11.22 5.13
C SER A 112 23.76 11.34 6.10
N ASP A 113 22.53 11.46 5.59
CA ASP A 113 21.33 11.62 6.42
C ASP A 113 21.09 10.38 7.28
N MET A 114 21.23 9.19 6.69
CA MET A 114 21.14 7.94 7.42
C MET A 114 22.18 7.86 8.55
N SER A 115 23.41 8.30 8.30
CA SER A 115 24.44 8.34 9.34
C SER A 115 24.07 9.32 10.45
N HIS A 116 23.54 10.51 10.13
CA HIS A 116 23.12 11.47 11.14
C HIS A 116 22.05 10.92 12.07
N ILE A 117 21.07 10.19 11.52
CA ILE A 117 20.00 9.58 12.32
C ILE A 117 20.54 8.41 13.14
N TYR A 118 21.44 7.59 12.61
CA TYR A 118 22.01 6.46 13.36
C TYR A 118 22.86 6.91 14.56
N HIS A 119 23.45 8.10 14.51
CA HIS A 119 24.28 8.65 15.58
C HIS A 119 23.47 9.35 16.70
N THR A 120 22.13 9.37 16.66
CA THR A 120 21.31 9.92 17.77
C THR A 120 21.43 9.13 19.07
N GLY A 121 22.01 7.92 19.02
CA GLY A 121 22.49 7.19 20.19
C GLY A 121 21.50 6.21 20.81
N VAL A 122 20.28 6.09 20.28
CA VAL A 122 19.30 5.11 20.74
C VAL A 122 19.34 3.87 19.82
N PRO A 123 19.65 2.67 20.36
CA PRO A 123 19.64 1.44 19.59
C PRO A 123 18.27 1.17 18.96
N ASP A 124 18.25 0.71 17.70
CA ASP A 124 17.08 0.30 16.92
C ASP A 124 16.00 1.40 16.66
N GLU A 125 16.23 2.64 17.08
CA GLU A 125 15.29 3.76 16.86
C GLU A 125 15.17 4.13 15.37
N PHE A 126 16.28 4.09 14.64
CA PHE A 126 16.31 4.35 13.20
C PHE A 126 15.38 3.41 12.43
N GLU A 127 15.46 2.10 12.73
CA GLU A 127 14.68 1.07 12.04
C GLU A 127 13.19 1.26 12.29
N LYS A 128 12.78 1.43 13.54
CA LYS A 128 11.38 1.66 13.92
C LYS A 128 10.81 2.95 13.32
N THR A 129 11.61 4.01 13.32
CA THR A 129 11.20 5.31 12.77
C THR A 129 10.98 5.21 11.26
N VAL A 130 11.92 4.58 10.55
CA VAL A 130 11.83 4.38 9.10
C VAL A 130 10.65 3.47 8.76
N GLU A 131 10.47 2.35 9.46
CA GLU A 131 9.34 1.44 9.27
C GLU A 131 7.99 2.14 9.50
N SER A 132 7.85 2.88 10.60
CA SER A 132 6.63 3.62 10.92
C SER A 132 6.34 4.71 9.88
N PHE A 133 7.38 5.43 9.43
CA PHE A 133 7.25 6.42 8.36
C PHE A 133 6.76 5.79 7.06
N PHE A 134 7.35 4.66 6.63
CA PHE A 134 6.95 3.98 5.41
C PHE A 134 5.52 3.47 5.47
N ALA A 135 5.11 2.85 6.59
CA ALA A 135 3.74 2.38 6.76
C ALA A 135 2.73 3.53 6.65
N GLN A 136 2.98 4.65 7.34
CA GLN A 136 2.12 5.84 7.26
C GLN A 136 2.10 6.46 5.87
N ALA A 137 3.27 6.67 5.25
CA ALA A 137 3.38 7.26 3.93
C ALA A 137 2.61 6.43 2.90
N TYR A 138 2.79 5.11 2.91
CA TYR A 138 2.09 4.20 2.02
C TYR A 138 0.57 4.23 2.23
N ALA A 139 0.10 4.16 3.48
CA ALA A 139 -1.32 4.25 3.80
C ALA A 139 -1.94 5.58 3.35
N LEU A 140 -1.23 6.70 3.52
CA LEU A 140 -1.68 8.02 3.08
C LEU A 140 -1.69 8.16 1.55
N ASP A 141 -0.71 7.58 0.86
CA ASP A 141 -0.64 7.60 -0.60
C ASP A 141 -1.77 6.77 -1.22
N MET A 142 -2.09 5.60 -0.65
CA MET A 142 -3.26 4.81 -1.06
C MET A 142 -4.56 5.62 -0.96
N LEU A 143 -4.77 6.36 0.14
CA LEU A 143 -5.93 7.23 0.29
C LEU A 143 -5.90 8.40 -0.70
N ARG A 144 -4.74 9.04 -0.85
CA ARG A 144 -4.57 10.20 -1.73
C ARG A 144 -4.92 9.86 -3.17
N VAL A 145 -4.42 8.74 -3.68
CA VAL A 145 -4.74 8.22 -5.02
C VAL A 145 -6.18 7.72 -5.07
N GLY A 146 -6.66 7.01 -4.03
CA GLY A 146 -8.05 6.54 -3.96
C GLY A 146 -9.08 7.66 -4.09
N PHE A 147 -8.83 8.84 -3.53
CA PHE A 147 -9.74 9.99 -3.65
C PHE A 147 -9.50 10.83 -4.91
N ASN A 148 -8.25 11.08 -5.31
CA ASN A 148 -7.94 12.05 -6.36
C ASN A 148 -7.56 11.43 -7.71
N GLY A 149 -7.44 10.10 -7.79
CA GLY A 149 -7.02 9.38 -8.98
C GLY A 149 -7.96 9.59 -10.17
N VAL A 150 -7.42 9.94 -11.34
CA VAL A 150 -8.16 10.23 -12.57
C VAL A 150 -7.76 9.27 -13.70
N SER A 151 -6.47 8.96 -13.82
CA SER A 151 -5.93 8.21 -14.94
C SER A 151 -4.76 7.31 -14.51
N ILE A 152 -4.37 6.42 -15.40
CA ILE A 152 -3.20 5.54 -15.23
C ILE A 152 -2.19 5.92 -16.30
N ALA A 153 -1.18 6.68 -15.91
CA ALA A 153 -0.10 7.07 -16.80
C ALA A 153 1.04 6.04 -16.76
N ASN A 154 1.69 5.82 -17.91
CA ASN A 154 2.90 4.99 -17.98
C ASN A 154 4.08 5.59 -17.19
N THR A 155 4.07 6.91 -16.97
CA THR A 155 5.08 7.62 -16.19
C THR A 155 4.40 8.75 -15.45
N THR A 156 4.47 8.72 -14.12
CA THR A 156 3.83 9.71 -13.26
C THR A 156 4.68 10.96 -13.13
N ASN A 157 4.03 12.12 -13.06
CA ASN A 157 4.69 13.41 -12.89
C ASN A 157 4.17 14.11 -11.61
N PRO A 158 4.93 14.03 -10.51
CA PRO A 158 4.49 14.59 -9.22
C PRO A 158 4.45 16.13 -9.19
N GLU A 159 5.13 16.82 -10.11
CA GLU A 159 5.11 18.29 -10.17
C GLU A 159 3.78 18.82 -10.75
N ILE A 160 3.28 18.13 -11.77
CA ILE A 160 2.00 18.46 -12.42
C ILE A 160 0.85 17.87 -11.61
N ASN A 161 0.93 16.58 -11.29
CA ASN A 161 -0.11 15.82 -10.61
C ASN A 161 0.23 15.66 -9.12
N LYS A 162 0.24 16.78 -8.38
CA LYS A 162 0.67 16.84 -6.96
C LYS A 162 -0.12 15.91 -6.03
N LYS A 163 -1.32 15.51 -6.45
CA LYS A 163 -2.20 14.61 -5.70
C LYS A 163 -2.15 13.15 -6.18
N GLY A 164 -1.25 12.80 -7.09
CA GLY A 164 -1.18 11.46 -7.66
C GLY A 164 -2.37 11.12 -8.56
N GLU A 165 -2.88 12.12 -9.29
CA GLU A 165 -4.06 11.99 -10.18
C GLU A 165 -3.79 11.06 -11.38
N ASP A 166 -2.52 10.81 -11.69
CA ASP A 166 -2.01 9.99 -12.79
C ASP A 166 -1.49 8.61 -12.37
N VAL A 167 -1.59 8.28 -11.07
CA VAL A 167 -1.13 6.99 -10.52
C VAL A 167 -2.14 5.89 -10.78
N ASN A 168 -3.39 6.11 -10.40
CA ASN A 168 -4.48 5.15 -10.61
C ASN A 168 -5.84 5.85 -10.70
N ILE A 169 -6.89 5.12 -11.08
CA ILE A 169 -8.26 5.63 -11.09
C ILE A 169 -8.86 5.50 -9.69
N GLY A 170 -9.33 6.62 -9.13
CA GLY A 170 -9.90 6.70 -7.78
C GLY A 170 -11.43 6.49 -7.74
N TRP A 171 -11.97 6.40 -6.53
CA TRP A 171 -13.40 6.20 -6.27
C TRP A 171 -14.27 7.30 -6.86
N HIS A 172 -13.83 8.56 -6.79
CA HIS A 172 -14.59 9.69 -7.33
C HIS A 172 -14.64 9.71 -8.86
N ALA A 173 -13.65 9.14 -9.55
CA ALA A 173 -13.67 9.01 -11.00
C ALA A 173 -14.61 7.88 -11.45
N LEU A 174 -14.67 6.77 -10.69
CA LEU A 174 -15.56 5.63 -10.97
C LEU A 174 -17.04 5.92 -10.67
N ALA A 175 -17.32 6.82 -9.73
CA ALA A 175 -18.69 7.14 -9.31
C ALA A 175 -19.40 8.19 -10.19
N LYS A 176 -18.73 8.74 -11.20
CA LYS A 176 -19.32 9.69 -12.17
C LYS A 176 -20.06 8.96 -13.28
#